data_AF-A0A9Q2RY66-F1
#
_entry.id   AF-A0A9Q2RY66-F1
#
_cell.length_a   1.000
_cell.length_b   1.000
_cell.length_c   1.000
_cell.angle_alpha   90.00
_cell.angle_beta   90.00
_cell.angle_gamma   90.00
#
_symmetry.space_group_name_H-M   'P 1'
#
loop_
_entity.id
_entity.type
_entity.pdbx_description
1 polymer ?
#
loop_
_entity_poly.entity_id
_entity_poly.type
_entity_poly.pdbx_seq_one_letter_code
_entity_poly.pdbx_strand_id
1 'polypeptide(L)' 'MSNVTNLNQFRKTKARSDKRAKADENSAKFGRSKAQKDLEKARADKAKRDLDGKSTT' A
#
# COMPACT_ATOMS: atom_id res chain seq x y z
N MET A 1 27.30 -36.32 11.40
CA MET A 1 27.13 -35.75 10.05
C MET A 1 27.02 -34.23 10.19
N SER A 2 27.95 -33.47 9.62
CA SER A 2 27.95 -32.01 9.74
C SER A 2 26.82 -31.45 8.87
N ASN A 3 25.81 -30.84 9.52
CA ASN A 3 24.73 -30.14 8.83
C ASN A 3 25.30 -28.83 8.26
N VAL A 4 25.97 -28.92 7.10
CA VAL A 4 26.45 -27.75 6.38
C VAL A 4 25.23 -26.99 5.86
N THR A 5 24.73 -26.07 6.67
CA THR A 5 23.65 -25.18 6.28
C THR A 5 24.19 -24.23 5.21
N ASN A 6 23.54 -24.21 4.05
CA ASN A 6 23.97 -23.36 2.96
C ASN A 6 23.64 -21.90 3.30
N LEU A 7 24.63 -21.18 3.82
CA LEU A 7 24.49 -19.78 4.22
C LEU A 7 24.07 -18.86 3.07
N ASN A 8 24.39 -19.23 1.82
CA ASN A 8 23.97 -18.47 0.64
C ASN A 8 22.46 -18.59 0.40
N GLN A 9 21.88 -19.76 0.63
CA GLN A 9 20.42 -19.94 0.54
C GLN A 9 19.72 -19.13 1.62
N PHE A 10 20.22 -19.16 2.85
CA PHE A 10 19.68 -18.36 3.97
C PHE A 10 19.75 -16.84 3.70
N ARG A 11 20.88 -16.35 3.18
CA ARG A 11 21.00 -14.93 2.79
C ARG A 11 20.00 -14.56 1.68
N LYS A 12 19.80 -15.45 0.71
CA LYS A 12 18.82 -15.23 -0.38
C LYS A 12 17.38 -15.22 0.12
N THR A 13 17.00 -16.12 1.04
CA THR A 13 15.65 -16.10 1.63
C THR A 13 15.43 -14.85 2.47
N LYS A 14 16.41 -14.44 3.28
CA LYS A 14 16.34 -13.19 4.05
C LYS A 14 16.15 -11.97 3.13
N ALA A 15 16.99 -11.82 2.10
CA ALA A 15 16.87 -10.72 1.15
C ALA A 15 15.52 -10.68 0.40
N ARG A 16 14.96 -11.84 0.06
CA ARG A 16 13.61 -11.92 -0.55
C ARG A 16 12.52 -11.52 0.43
N SER A 17 12.62 -11.92 1.70
CA SER A 17 11.69 -11.54 2.75
C SER A 17 11.69 -10.03 2.98
N ASP A 18 12.87 -9.44 3.11
CA ASP A 18 13.03 -8.00 3.31
C ASP A 18 12.46 -7.20 2.12
N LYS A 19 12.64 -7.72 0.89
CA LYS A 19 12.09 -7.11 -0.31
C LYS A 19 10.55 -7.17 -0.35
N ARG A 20 9.95 -8.28 0.12
CA ARG A 20 8.49 -8.41 0.23
C ARG A 20 7.91 -7.44 1.26
N ALA A 21 8.50 -7.39 2.46
CA ALA A 21 8.05 -6.46 3.51
C ALA A 21 8.07 -5.00 3.03
N LYS A 22 9.14 -4.58 2.34
CA LYS A 22 9.22 -3.24 1.73
C LYS A 22 8.18 -3.01 0.65
N ALA A 23 7.87 -4.03 -0.16
CA ALA A 23 6.84 -3.93 -1.19
C ALA A 23 5.44 -3.80 -0.59
N ASP A 24 5.16 -4.50 0.50
CA ASP A 24 3.89 -4.41 1.23
C ASP A 24 3.74 -3.03 1.89
N GLU A 25 4.81 -2.52 2.52
CA GLU A 25 4.84 -1.15 3.03
C GLU A 25 4.61 -0.12 1.94
N ASN A 26 5.25 -0.28 0.77
CA ASN A 26 5.06 0.63 -0.35
C ASN A 26 3.67 0.50 -0.96
N SER A 27 3.08 -0.70 -0.97
CA SER A 27 1.69 -0.91 -1.39
C SER A 27 0.71 -0.26 -0.41
N ALA A 28 0.98 -0.30 0.89
CA ALA A 28 0.18 0.41 1.87
C ALA A 28 0.34 1.95 1.75
N LYS A 29 1.57 2.42 1.58
CA LYS A 29 1.91 3.85 1.51
C LYS A 29 1.50 4.50 0.18
N PHE A 30 1.68 3.79 -0.93
CA PHE A 30 1.54 4.33 -2.28
C PHE A 30 0.55 3.57 -3.16
N GLY A 31 0.08 2.40 -2.74
CA GLY A 31 -0.76 1.50 -3.53
C GLY A 31 -2.23 1.88 -3.63
N ARG A 32 -2.60 3.12 -3.27
CA ARG A 32 -3.86 3.67 -3.79
C ARG A 32 -3.74 3.72 -5.31
N SER A 33 -4.43 2.81 -5.99
CA SER A 33 -4.48 2.78 -7.44
C SER A 33 -5.12 4.07 -7.96
N LYS A 34 -4.84 4.44 -9.22
CA LYS A 34 -5.45 5.63 -9.82
C LYS A 34 -6.98 5.59 -9.70
N ALA A 35 -7.58 4.41 -9.93
CA ALA A 35 -9.01 4.18 -9.76
C ALA A 35 -9.50 4.44 -8.33
N GLN A 36 -8.75 4.02 -7.30
CA GLN A 36 -9.12 4.28 -5.90
C GLN A 36 -9.01 5.77 -5.55
N LYS A 37 -7.98 6.46 -6.06
CA LYS A 37 -7.82 7.91 -5.89
C LYS A 37 -8.96 8.68 -6.57
N ASP A 38 -9.34 8.28 -7.77
CA ASP A 38 -10.43 8.92 -8.52
C ASP A 38 -11.78 8.71 -7.83
N LEU A 39 -12.01 7.53 -7.25
CA LEU A 39 -13.22 7.21 -6.48
C LEU A 39 -13.28 8.01 -5.17
N GLU A 40 -12.17 8.12 -4.43
CA GLU A 40 -12.07 9.00 -3.26
C GLU A 40 -12.34 10.46 -3.64
N LYS A 41 -11.76 10.93 -4.74
CA LYS A 41 -11.93 12.32 -5.20
C LYS A 41 -13.38 12.61 -5.58
N ALA A 42 -14.02 11.72 -6.33
CA ALA A 42 -15.44 11.83 -6.67
C ALA A 42 -16.35 11.82 -5.42
N ARG A 43 -16.02 10.99 -4.41
CA ARG A 43 -16.73 10.99 -3.12
C ARG A 43 -16.53 12.27 -2.34
N ALA A 44 -15.31 12.80 -2.29
CA ALA A 44 -15.00 14.06 -1.63
C ALA A 44 -15.68 15.25 -2.32
N ASP A 45 -15.71 15.28 -3.65
CA ASP A 45 -16.39 16.34 -4.41
C ASP A 45 -17.90 16.29 -4.21
N LYS A 46 -18.50 15.09 -4.16
CA LYS A 46 -19.91 14.92 -3.81
C LYS A 46 -20.18 15.44 -2.39
N ALA A 47 -19.38 15.02 -1.42
CA ALA A 47 -19.53 15.46 -0.03
C ALA A 47 -19.39 16.98 0.13
N LYS A 48 -18.48 17.62 -0.63
CA LYS A 48 -18.37 19.09 -0.66
C LYS A 48 -19.62 19.76 -1.20
N ARG A 49 -20.16 19.28 -2.33
CA ARG A 49 -21.42 19.83 -2.89
C ARG A 49 -22.59 19.67 -1.93
N ASP A 50 -22.68 18.51 -1.29
CA ASP A 50 -23.74 18.22 -0.32
C ASP A 50 -23.64 19.12 0.92
N LEU A 51 -22.42 19.50 1.34
CA LEU A 51 -22.18 20.42 2.44
C LEU A 51 -22.41 21.89 2.05
N ASP A 52 -21.94 22.35 0.88
CA ASP A 52 -22.18 23.71 0.39
C ASP A 52 -23.68 23.99 0.17
N GLY A 53 -24.42 22.98 -0.33
CA GLY A 53 -25.87 23.06 -0.47
C GLY A 53 -26.61 23.03 0.87
N LYS A 54 -25.94 22.65 1.96
CA LYS A 54 -26.52 22.58 3.31
C LYS A 54 -26.11 23.73 4.22
N SER A 55 -25.04 24.47 3.90
CA SER A 55 -24.66 25.71 4.60
C SER A 55 -25.42 26.95 4.09
N THR A 56 -26.22 26.81 3.03
CA THR A 56 -27.01 27.89 2.42
C THR A 56 -28.49 27.89 2.84
N THR A 57 -28.86 27.15 3.89
CA THR A 57 -30.19 27.21 4.52
C THR A 57 -30.04 27.44 6.01
#